data_AF-A0A9J5XPB3-F1
#
_entry.id   AF-A0A9J5XPB3-F1
#
_cell.length_a   1.000
_cell.length_b   1.000
_cell.length_c   1.000
_cell.angle_alpha   90.00
_cell.angle_beta   90.00
_cell.angle_gamma   90.00
#
_symmetry.space_group_name_H-M   'P 1'
#
loop_
_entity.id
_entity.type
_entity.pdbx_description
1 polymer ?
#
loop_
_entity_poly.entity_id
_entity_poly.type
_entity_poly.pdbx_seq_one_letter_code
_entity_poly.pdbx_strand_id
1 'polypeptide(L)'
;MELLADLERIQTRILQRIANLELSLLPTGDTPLSAASTAVADVTTTEDRLSSILLGNGVRDFCFKRVASDYYDWPLEARRDVLGAASIHHLCKSIVLVNTQAPSNITDCSDRNNSKYYVVVVQYTARFNAETVKNFLYTLNDGKIAKKKFNSKFLL
;
A
#
# COMPACT_ATOMS: atom_id res chain seq x y z
N MET A 1 48.61 6.91 -21.36
CA MET A 1 48.87 6.19 -20.09
C MET A 1 48.33 6.98 -18.90
N GLU A 2 48.52 8.30 -18.87
CA GLU A 2 48.04 9.22 -17.81
C GLU A 2 46.49 9.27 -17.68
N LEU A 3 45.75 9.37 -18.79
CA LEU A 3 44.28 9.37 -18.78
C LEU A 3 43.64 8.09 -18.19
N LEU A 4 44.33 6.95 -18.33
CA LEU A 4 43.85 5.67 -17.78
C LEU A 4 44.03 5.65 -16.26
N ALA A 5 45.17 6.15 -15.77
CA ALA A 5 45.44 6.27 -14.34
C ALA A 5 44.49 7.27 -13.66
N ASP A 6 44.13 8.36 -14.34
CA ASP A 6 43.16 9.33 -13.84
C ASP A 6 41.74 8.72 -13.75
N LEU A 7 41.34 7.94 -14.76
CA LEU A 7 40.06 7.22 -14.74
C LEU A 7 40.01 6.20 -13.61
N GLU A 8 41.06 5.40 -13.43
CA GLU A 8 41.17 4.43 -12.33
C GLU A 8 41.09 5.12 -10.96
N ARG A 9 41.73 6.28 -10.81
CA ARG A 9 41.68 7.08 -9.58
C ARG A 9 40.27 7.60 -9.30
N ILE A 10 39.57 8.09 -10.32
CA ILE A 10 38.19 8.56 -10.20
C ILE A 10 37.26 7.40 -9.84
N GLN A 11 37.38 6.26 -10.53
CA GLN A 11 36.59 5.06 -10.28
C GLN A 11 36.78 4.56 -8.85
N THR A 12 38.02 4.48 -8.39
CA THR A 12 38.34 4.07 -7.01
C THR A 12 37.71 5.02 -5.98
N ARG A 13 37.76 6.33 -6.23
CA ARG A 13 37.14 7.33 -5.37
C ARG A 13 35.61 7.20 -5.32
N ILE A 14 34.98 6.88 -6.45
CA ILE A 14 33.53 6.66 -6.51
C ILE A 14 33.16 5.41 -5.69
N LEU A 15 33.88 4.30 -5.89
CA LEU A 15 33.63 3.05 -5.16
C LEU A 15 33.81 3.22 -3.65
N GLN A 16 34.83 3.95 -3.21
CA GLN A 16 35.02 4.28 -1.79
C GLN A 16 33.86 5.10 -1.21
N ARG A 17 33.33 6.07 -1.97
CA ARG A 17 32.17 6.86 -1.52
C ARG A 17 30.91 6.03 -1.42
N ILE A 18 30.69 5.10 -2.36
CA ILE A 18 29.55 4.17 -2.33
C ILE A 18 29.66 3.25 -1.10
N ALA A 19 30.82 2.63 -0.86
CA ALA A 19 31.04 1.77 0.30
C ALA A 19 30.80 2.50 1.64
N ASN A 20 31.25 3.76 1.76
CA ASN A 20 30.98 4.57 2.95
C ASN A 20 29.49 4.89 3.14
N LEU A 21 28.75 5.12 2.05
CA LEU A 21 27.31 5.34 2.11
C LEU A 21 26.57 4.05 2.51
N GLU A 22 26.97 2.91 1.97
CA GLU A 22 26.42 1.60 2.35
C GLU A 22 26.65 1.30 3.83
N LEU A 23 27.85 1.57 4.35
CA LEU A 23 28.16 1.42 5.77
C LEU A 23 27.35 2.37 6.66
N SER A 24 27.08 3.59 6.19
CA SER A 24 26.24 4.55 6.94
C SER A 24 24.76 4.19 6.95
N LEU A 25 24.30 3.37 5.99
CA LEU A 25 22.91 2.94 5.85
C LEU A 25 22.65 1.56 6.49
N LEU A 26 23.69 0.85 6.90
CA LEU A 26 23.56 -0.36 7.71
C LEU A 26 23.00 0.03 9.09
N PRO A 27 21.95 -0.66 9.59
CA PRO A 27 21.40 -0.37 10.90
C PRO A 27 22.46 -0.62 11.97
N THR A 28 22.86 0.41 12.69
CA THR A 28 23.66 0.28 13.91
C THR A 28 22.79 -0.43 14.95
N GLY A 29 22.91 -1.76 15.01
CA GLY A 29 22.30 -2.58 16.03
C GLY A 29 23.01 -2.37 17.36
N ASP A 30 22.79 -1.21 17.99
CA ASP A 30 23.15 -0.95 19.38
C ASP A 30 21.91 -1.10 20.25
N THR A 31 21.52 -2.36 20.51
CA THR A 31 20.65 -2.70 21.64
C THR A 31 21.52 -3.39 22.69
N PRO A 32 21.80 -2.76 23.85
CA PRO A 32 22.45 -3.46 24.94
C PRO A 32 21.49 -4.52 25.47
N LEU A 33 21.94 -5.77 25.49
CA LEU A 33 21.33 -6.87 26.22
C LEU A 33 21.25 -6.48 27.71
N SER A 34 20.06 -6.05 28.15
CA SER A 34 19.70 -6.03 29.55
C SER A 34 18.47 -6.91 29.74
N ALA A 35 18.70 -8.07 30.35
CA ALA A 35 17.69 -9.01 30.77
C ALA A 35 16.80 -8.36 31.84
N ALA A 36 15.66 -7.83 31.41
CA ALA A 36 14.52 -7.58 32.27
C ALA A 36 13.26 -7.85 31.46
N SER A 37 12.66 -9.02 31.69
CA SER A 37 11.36 -9.41 31.21
C SER A 37 10.31 -8.39 31.68
N THR A 38 10.02 -7.42 30.83
CA THR A 38 8.77 -6.68 30.85
C THR A 38 8.21 -6.82 29.45
N ALA A 39 7.05 -7.45 29.32
CA ALA A 39 6.31 -7.51 28.08
C ALA A 39 5.89 -6.08 27.70
N VAL A 40 6.79 -5.35 27.03
CA VAL A 40 6.45 -4.15 26.29
C VAL A 40 5.79 -4.69 25.03
N ALA A 41 4.46 -4.64 24.97
CA ALA A 41 3.76 -4.85 23.73
C ALA A 41 4.38 -3.89 22.71
N ASP A 42 5.04 -4.43 21.69
CA ASP A 42 5.57 -3.67 20.57
C ASP A 42 4.42 -2.82 20.00
N VAL A 43 4.39 -1.53 20.35
CA VAL A 43 3.49 -0.56 19.72
C VAL A 43 4.09 -0.25 18.36
N THR A 44 4.02 -1.24 17.46
CA THR A 44 4.34 -1.07 16.05
C THR A 44 3.36 -0.05 15.49
N THR A 45 3.87 1.00 14.87
CA THR A 45 3.00 1.96 14.22
C THR A 45 2.31 1.27 13.03
N THR A 46 1.14 1.77 12.63
CA THR A 46 0.46 1.24 11.43
C THR A 46 1.38 1.30 10.20
N GLU A 47 2.25 2.31 10.13
CA GLU A 47 3.26 2.50 9.09
C GLU A 47 4.28 1.35 9.08
N ASP A 48 4.82 0.95 10.23
CA ASP A 48 5.76 -0.17 10.35
C ASP A 48 5.10 -1.50 9.94
N ARG A 49 3.86 -1.71 10.39
CA ARG A 49 3.08 -2.91 10.04
C ARG A 49 2.84 -3.00 8.54
N LEU A 50 2.43 -1.89 7.91
CA LEU A 50 2.20 -1.85 6.46
C LEU A 50 3.50 -1.98 5.67
N SER A 51 4.58 -1.34 6.12
CA SER A 51 5.91 -1.47 5.51
C SER A 51 6.39 -2.91 5.51
N SER A 52 6.23 -3.61 6.64
CA SER A 52 6.60 -5.03 6.78
C SER A 52 5.81 -5.92 5.83
N ILE A 53 4.50 -5.66 5.66
CA ILE A 53 3.66 -6.39 4.71
C ILE A 53 4.12 -6.14 3.26
N LEU A 54 4.39 -4.89 2.89
CA LEU A 54 4.82 -4.53 1.54
C LEU A 54 6.16 -5.21 1.19
N LEU A 55 7.16 -5.07 2.07
CA LEU A 55 8.47 -5.70 1.89
C LEU A 55 8.38 -7.23 1.84
N GLY A 56 7.58 -7.84 2.73
CA GLY A 56 7.34 -9.28 2.75
C GLY A 56 6.68 -9.82 1.47
N ASN A 57 5.94 -8.97 0.75
CA ASN A 57 5.33 -9.30 -0.55
C ASN A 57 6.18 -8.84 -1.76
N GLY A 58 7.43 -8.40 -1.53
CA GLY A 58 8.36 -8.02 -2.59
C GLY A 58 8.18 -6.61 -3.15
N VAL A 59 7.33 -5.78 -2.53
CA VAL A 59 7.20 -4.36 -2.89
C VAL A 59 8.33 -3.59 -2.21
N ARG A 60 9.31 -3.14 -3.01
CA ARG A 60 10.53 -2.48 -2.51
C ARG A 60 10.53 -0.96 -2.66
N ASP A 61 9.66 -0.43 -3.50
CA ASP A 61 9.57 1.01 -3.77
C ASP A 61 8.20 1.52 -3.33
N PHE A 62 8.16 2.18 -2.17
CA PHE A 62 6.98 2.82 -1.61
C PHE A 62 7.39 3.94 -0.64
N CYS A 63 6.49 4.90 -0.44
CA CYS A 63 6.69 5.99 0.50
C CYS A 63 5.35 6.33 1.18
N PHE A 64 5.34 6.36 2.51
CA PHE A 64 4.22 6.86 3.29
C PHE A 64 4.36 8.37 3.47
N LYS A 65 3.25 9.10 3.26
CA LYS A 65 3.22 10.56 3.41
C LYS A 65 2.22 10.95 4.49
N ARG A 66 2.69 11.77 5.44
CA ARG A 66 1.83 12.42 6.42
C ARG A 66 1.28 13.71 5.82
N VAL A 67 -0.01 13.92 6.00
CA VAL A 67 -0.76 15.07 5.48
C VAL A 67 -1.54 15.70 6.63
N ALA A 68 -1.98 16.93 6.45
CA ALA A 68 -2.82 17.62 7.43
C ALA A 68 -4.17 16.91 7.62
N SER A 69 -4.82 17.13 8.75
CA SER A 69 -6.08 16.46 9.11
C SER A 69 -7.24 16.78 8.15
N ASP A 70 -7.20 17.95 7.52
CA ASP A 70 -8.17 18.48 6.55
C ASP A 70 -7.88 18.02 5.10
N TYR A 71 -6.94 17.10 4.90
CA TYR A 71 -6.53 16.60 3.58
C TYR A 71 -7.70 16.21 2.65
N TYR A 72 -8.77 15.64 3.20
CA TYR A 72 -9.94 15.22 2.41
C TYR A 72 -10.86 16.36 1.97
N ASP A 73 -10.65 17.58 2.48
CA ASP A 73 -11.38 18.79 2.06
C ASP A 73 -10.65 19.53 0.92
N TRP A 74 -9.39 19.17 0.66
CA TRP A 74 -8.56 19.84 -0.34
C TRP A 74 -8.99 19.51 -1.78
N PRO A 75 -8.75 20.42 -2.74
CA PRO A 75 -8.89 20.10 -4.17
C PRO A 75 -7.92 19.00 -4.61
N LEU A 76 -8.25 18.26 -5.67
CA LEU A 76 -7.45 17.10 -6.11
C LEU A 76 -6.04 17.49 -6.55
N GLU A 77 -5.87 18.70 -7.07
CA GLU A 77 -4.59 19.28 -7.49
C GLU A 77 -3.65 19.44 -6.29
N ALA A 78 -4.15 19.99 -5.18
CA ALA A 78 -3.37 20.12 -3.95
C ALA A 78 -3.00 18.75 -3.37
N ARG A 79 -3.92 17.77 -3.44
CA ARG A 79 -3.62 16.38 -3.03
C ARG A 79 -2.56 15.74 -3.90
N ARG A 80 -2.60 15.96 -5.22
CA ARG A 80 -1.58 15.50 -6.17
C ARG A 80 -0.22 16.06 -5.77
N ASP A 81 -0.15 17.36 -5.47
CA ASP A 81 1.11 18.05 -5.18
C ASP A 81 1.73 17.54 -3.87
N VAL A 82 0.95 17.44 -2.78
CA VAL A 82 1.46 16.91 -1.50
C VAL A 82 1.87 15.44 -1.62
N LEU A 83 1.09 14.63 -2.37
CA LEU A 83 1.41 13.23 -2.61
C LEU A 83 2.52 13.02 -3.65
N GLY A 84 2.91 14.05 -4.40
CA GLY A 84 3.92 13.94 -5.45
C GLY A 84 3.49 13.06 -6.62
N ALA A 85 2.18 12.98 -6.90
CA ALA A 85 1.66 12.20 -8.01
C ALA A 85 1.86 12.95 -9.33
N ALA A 86 2.14 12.24 -10.43
CA ALA A 86 2.35 12.87 -11.74
C ALA A 86 1.08 13.54 -12.32
N SER A 87 -0.11 13.09 -11.90
CA SER A 87 -1.40 13.63 -12.34
C SER A 87 -2.48 13.30 -11.31
N ILE A 88 -3.58 14.06 -11.30
CA ILE A 88 -4.77 13.77 -10.48
C ILE A 88 -5.37 12.39 -10.80
N HIS A 89 -5.14 11.88 -12.03
CA HIS A 89 -5.59 10.55 -12.45
C HIS A 89 -4.78 9.39 -11.85
N HIS A 90 -3.62 9.66 -11.23
CA HIS A 90 -2.87 8.67 -10.48
C HIS A 90 -3.30 8.59 -9.01
N LEU A 91 -4.17 9.50 -8.54
CA LEU A 91 -4.71 9.44 -7.21
C LEU A 91 -5.81 8.37 -7.16
N CYS A 92 -5.63 7.38 -6.29
CA CYS A 92 -6.58 6.30 -6.05
C CYS A 92 -7.12 6.33 -4.63
N LYS A 93 -8.33 5.80 -4.44
CA LYS A 93 -8.92 5.51 -3.14
C LYS A 93 -9.38 4.06 -3.10
N SER A 94 -9.20 3.44 -1.94
CA SER A 94 -9.75 2.12 -1.63
C SER A 94 -11.10 2.29 -0.96
N ILE A 95 -12.11 1.59 -1.47
CA ILE A 95 -13.47 1.61 -0.94
C ILE A 95 -13.80 0.21 -0.44
N VAL A 96 -14.21 0.12 0.83
CA VAL A 96 -14.70 -1.13 1.41
C VAL A 96 -16.22 -1.23 1.16
N LEU A 97 -16.64 -2.32 0.53
CA LEU A 97 -18.02 -2.65 0.25
C LEU A 97 -18.44 -3.86 1.08
N VAL A 98 -19.63 -3.81 1.66
CA VAL A 98 -20.26 -4.97 2.30
C VAL A 98 -21.37 -5.53 1.44
N ASN A 99 -21.37 -6.84 1.22
CA ASN A 99 -22.46 -7.54 0.57
C ASN A 99 -23.56 -7.85 1.59
N THR A 100 -24.63 -7.06 1.61
CA THR A 100 -25.72 -7.26 2.59
C THR A 100 -26.59 -8.48 2.32
N GLN A 101 -26.47 -9.07 1.12
CA GLN A 101 -27.22 -10.26 0.71
C GLN A 101 -26.37 -11.54 0.83
N ALA A 102 -25.16 -11.44 1.39
CA ALA A 102 -24.36 -12.61 1.72
C ALA A 102 -25.13 -13.46 2.75
N PRO A 103 -25.30 -14.78 2.51
CA PRO A 103 -25.95 -15.65 3.48
C PRO A 103 -25.16 -15.70 4.79
N SER A 104 -25.86 -16.01 5.90
CA SER A 104 -25.33 -15.88 7.27
C SER A 104 -24.11 -16.77 7.56
N ASN A 105 -23.92 -17.83 6.77
CA ASN A 105 -22.74 -18.71 6.84
C ASN A 105 -21.48 -18.07 6.24
N ILE A 106 -21.61 -16.97 5.50
CA ILE A 106 -20.49 -16.23 4.90
C ILE A 106 -20.23 -15.01 5.77
N THR A 107 -19.29 -15.16 6.68
CA THR A 107 -18.90 -14.12 7.64
C THR A 107 -17.58 -13.47 7.28
N ASP A 108 -16.80 -14.07 6.38
CA ASP A 108 -15.41 -13.74 6.12
C ASP A 108 -15.13 -13.43 4.63
N CYS A 109 -13.84 -13.43 4.29
CA CYS A 109 -13.31 -13.17 2.95
C CYS A 109 -12.63 -14.42 2.36
N SER A 110 -12.97 -15.63 2.84
CA SER A 110 -12.27 -16.86 2.48
C SER A 110 -12.53 -17.30 1.03
N ASP A 111 -13.74 -17.06 0.52
CA ASP A 111 -14.08 -17.29 -0.88
C ASP A 111 -14.10 -15.97 -1.66
N ARG A 112 -13.05 -15.70 -2.45
CA ARG A 112 -12.95 -14.50 -3.30
C ARG A 112 -14.17 -14.31 -4.21
N ASN A 113 -14.83 -15.39 -4.61
CA ASN A 113 -15.98 -15.34 -5.51
C ASN A 113 -17.28 -15.01 -4.75
N ASN A 114 -17.32 -15.22 -3.44
CA ASN A 114 -18.49 -15.00 -2.60
C ASN A 114 -18.14 -14.51 -1.19
N SER A 115 -17.34 -13.45 -1.10
CA SER A 115 -16.98 -12.80 0.16
C SER A 115 -18.09 -11.90 0.70
N LYS A 116 -18.11 -11.71 2.03
CA LYS A 116 -18.95 -10.69 2.66
C LYS A 116 -18.45 -9.27 2.40
N TYR A 117 -17.14 -9.09 2.32
CA TYR A 117 -16.49 -7.79 2.11
C TYR A 117 -15.66 -7.77 0.84
N TYR A 118 -15.69 -6.65 0.13
CA TYR A 118 -14.88 -6.40 -1.05
C TYR A 118 -14.16 -5.06 -0.92
N VAL A 119 -12.90 -4.99 -1.32
CA VAL A 119 -12.18 -3.73 -1.46
C VAL A 119 -12.08 -3.40 -2.94
N VAL A 120 -12.56 -2.21 -3.33
CA VAL A 120 -12.46 -1.72 -4.70
C VAL A 120 -11.54 -0.50 -4.72
N VAL A 121 -10.49 -0.55 -5.53
CA VAL A 121 -9.57 0.57 -5.74
C VAL A 121 -10.01 1.33 -6.99
N VAL A 122 -10.31 2.63 -6.85
CA VAL A 122 -10.75 3.49 -7.95
C VAL A 122 -9.98 4.81 -7.96
N GLN A 123 -9.81 5.40 -9.13
CA GLN A 123 -9.25 6.75 -9.24
C GLN A 123 -10.20 7.80 -8.63
N TYR A 124 -9.65 8.88 -8.08
CA TYR A 124 -10.46 9.99 -7.54
C TYR A 124 -11.33 10.66 -8.61
N THR A 125 -10.86 10.71 -9.86
CA THR A 125 -11.59 11.28 -10.98
C THR A 125 -12.67 10.35 -11.54
N ALA A 126 -12.60 9.06 -11.22
CA ALA A 126 -13.56 8.07 -11.69
C ALA A 126 -14.82 8.08 -10.81
N ARG A 127 -15.98 7.96 -11.46
CA ARG A 127 -17.24 7.73 -10.74
C ARG A 127 -17.36 6.24 -10.42
N PHE A 128 -17.55 5.93 -9.14
CA PHE A 128 -17.82 4.57 -8.72
C PHE A 128 -19.17 4.10 -9.30
N ASN A 129 -19.17 2.95 -9.97
CA ASN A 129 -20.38 2.34 -10.51
C ASN A 129 -20.61 0.97 -9.84
N ALA A 130 -21.62 0.90 -8.98
CA ALA A 130 -21.98 -0.31 -8.26
C ALA A 130 -22.43 -1.45 -9.18
N GLU A 131 -23.06 -1.13 -10.32
CA GLU A 131 -23.53 -2.11 -11.28
C GLU A 131 -22.36 -2.77 -12.03
N THR A 132 -21.33 -2.00 -12.38
CA THR A 132 -20.08 -2.54 -12.95
C THR A 132 -19.43 -3.54 -12.00
N VAL A 133 -19.38 -3.24 -10.70
CA VAL A 133 -18.86 -4.16 -9.69
C VAL A 133 -19.71 -5.44 -9.61
N LYS A 134 -21.04 -5.32 -9.59
CA LYS A 134 -21.95 -6.49 -9.60
C LYS A 134 -21.75 -7.36 -10.84
N ASN A 135 -21.60 -6.73 -12.01
CA ASN A 135 -21.36 -7.44 -13.27
C ASN A 135 -20.00 -8.14 -13.27
N PHE A 136 -18.95 -7.48 -12.75
CA PHE A 136 -17.63 -8.09 -12.60
C PHE A 136 -17.68 -9.33 -11.69
N LEU A 137 -18.30 -9.21 -10.51
CA LEU A 137 -18.46 -10.33 -9.58
C LEU A 137 -19.30 -11.47 -10.18
N TYR A 138 -20.35 -11.14 -10.94
CA TYR A 138 -21.15 -12.14 -11.65
C TYR A 138 -20.33 -12.94 -12.66
N THR A 139 -19.51 -12.25 -13.47
CA THR A 139 -18.61 -12.88 -14.43
C THR A 139 -17.53 -13.71 -13.73
N LEU A 140 -16.97 -13.21 -12.63
CA LEU A 140 -15.97 -13.94 -11.83
C LEU A 140 -16.51 -15.27 -11.27
N ASN A 141 -17.84 -15.36 -11.07
CA ASN A 141 -18.52 -16.55 -10.60
C ASN A 141 -18.99 -17.51 -11.71
N ASP A 142 -18.58 -17.31 -12.96
CA ASP A 142 -19.12 -18.02 -14.14
C ASP A 142 -20.66 -17.95 -14.22
N GLY A 143 -21.26 -16.89 -13.67
CA GLY A 143 -22.72 -16.75 -13.56
C GLY A 143 -23.42 -17.70 -12.59
N LYS A 144 -22.69 -18.49 -11.79
CA LYS A 144 -23.24 -19.44 -10.80
C LYS A 144 -24.02 -18.74 -9.69
N ILE A 145 -23.61 -17.53 -9.32
CA ILE A 145 -24.30 -16.71 -8.31
C ILE A 145 -25.11 -15.64 -9.01
N ALA A 146 -26.43 -15.61 -8.77
CA ALA A 146 -27.31 -14.60 -9.37
C ALA A 146 -26.94 -13.17 -8.92
N LYS A 147 -26.96 -12.21 -9.86
CA LYS A 147 -26.62 -10.78 -9.63
C LYS A 147 -27.34 -10.15 -8.43
N LYS A 148 -28.58 -10.57 -8.14
CA LYS A 148 -29.39 -10.10 -7.00
C LYS A 148 -28.77 -10.39 -5.63
N LYS A 149 -27.83 -11.33 -5.54
CA LYS A 149 -27.11 -11.69 -4.30
C LYS A 149 -25.90 -10.80 -4.02
N PHE A 150 -25.57 -9.88 -4.91
CA PHE A 150 -24.53 -8.89 -4.70
C PHE A 150 -25.18 -7.53 -4.46
N ASN A 151 -25.43 -7.20 -3.20
CA ASN A 151 -25.88 -5.86 -2.83
C ASN A 151 -24.78 -5.16 -2.02
N SER A 152 -23.93 -4.43 -2.73
CA SER A 152 -22.79 -3.73 -2.18
C SER A 152 -23.22 -2.39 -1.60
N LYS A 153 -23.03 -2.20 -0.30
CA LYS A 153 -23.13 -0.89 0.35
C LYS A 153 -21.74 -0.41 0.76
N PHE A 154 -21.51 0.90 0.67
CA PHE A 154 -20.30 1.50 1.21
C PHE A 154 -20.26 1.29 2.72
N LEU A 155 -19.11 0.82 3.22
CA LEU A 155 -18.79 0.90 4.63
C LEU A 155 -18.07 2.24 4.80
N LEU A 156 -18.82 3.25 5.24
CA LEU A 156 -18.29 4.58 5.58
C LEU A 156 -17.74 4.58 7.01
#